data_AF-A0A2E0ZGM1-F1
#
_entry.id   AF-A0A2E0ZGM1-F1
#
_cell.length_a   1.000
_cell.length_b   1.000
_cell.length_c   1.000
_cell.angle_alpha   90.00
_cell.angle_beta   90.00
_cell.angle_gamma   90.00
#
_symmetry.space_group_name_H-M   'P 1'
#
loop_
_entity.id
_entity.type
_entity.pdbx_description
1 polymer ?
#
loop_
_entity_poly.entity_id
_entity_poly.type
_entity_poly.pdbx_seq_one_letter_code
_entity_poly.pdbx_strand_id
1 'polypeptide(L)'
;MASLPTLSFATWLIIGGNFLAGYLVYAALFAGLGAIAPNLKEASQVQFFVMLPILLPTWSLSIFINAPNSPIAVALSLIPLTSPLAMPIRLALTAVPLWQSLLALTLALLTGVGTILLTTRIFRGRTLLSGQSLTFRTAWQAIRGN
;
A
#
# COMPACT_ATOMS: atom_id res chain seq x y z
N MET A 1 3.09 2.71 -35.68
CA MET A 1 3.31 1.77 -34.57
C MET A 1 4.37 2.40 -33.69
N ALA A 2 4.00 3.00 -32.55
CA ALA A 2 5.00 3.53 -31.63
C ALA A 2 5.91 2.37 -31.23
N SER A 3 7.19 2.43 -31.59
CA SER A 3 8.19 1.47 -31.16
C SER A 3 8.08 1.41 -29.64
N LEU A 4 7.65 0.27 -29.09
CA LEU A 4 7.74 0.05 -27.65
C LEU A 4 9.16 0.47 -27.27
N PRO A 5 9.35 1.44 -26.36
CA PRO A 5 10.69 1.76 -25.91
C PRO A 5 11.30 0.41 -25.52
N THR A 6 12.50 0.09 -26.05
CA THR A 6 13.21 -1.12 -25.70
C THR A 6 13.62 -0.99 -24.23
N LEU A 7 12.64 -1.16 -23.35
CA LEU A 7 12.78 -1.04 -21.92
C LEU A 7 13.71 -2.19 -21.56
N SER A 8 14.92 -1.83 -21.13
CA SER A 8 15.88 -2.76 -20.56
C SER A 8 15.16 -3.67 -19.56
N PHE A 9 15.56 -4.93 -19.49
CA PHE A 9 15.06 -5.89 -18.50
C PHE A 9 15.01 -5.30 -17.07
N ALA A 10 15.96 -4.40 -16.75
CA ALA A 10 15.99 -3.66 -15.50
C ALA A 10 14.72 -2.82 -15.24
N THR A 11 14.13 -2.18 -16.26
CA THR A 11 12.91 -1.38 -16.10
C THR A 11 11.70 -2.25 -15.78
N TRP A 12 11.61 -3.43 -16.41
CA TRP A 12 10.56 -4.40 -16.10
C TRP A 12 10.67 -4.94 -14.67
N LEU A 13 11.89 -5.17 -14.17
CA LEU A 13 12.12 -5.51 -12.77
C LEU A 13 11.66 -4.41 -11.81
N ILE A 14 11.88 -3.14 -12.16
CA ILE A 14 11.44 -2.01 -11.34
C ILE A 14 9.92 -1.87 -11.35
N ILE A 15 9.26 -2.06 -12.50
CA ILE A 15 7.80 -2.08 -12.63
C ILE A 15 7.23 -3.21 -11.77
N GLY A 16 7.72 -4.44 -11.97
CA GLY A 16 7.31 -5.62 -11.22
C GLY A 16 7.56 -5.44 -9.72
N GLY A 17 8.73 -4.96 -9.33
CA GLY A 17 9.09 -4.70 -7.94
C GLY A 17 8.14 -3.71 -7.27
N ASN A 18 7.80 -2.60 -7.92
CA ASN A 18 6.84 -1.63 -7.39
C ASN A 18 5.45 -2.25 -7.21
N PHE A 19 4.99 -3.01 -8.21
CA PHE A 19 3.71 -3.70 -8.15
C PHE A 19 3.67 -4.72 -7.00
N LEU A 20 4.69 -5.58 -6.88
CA LEU A 20 4.79 -6.56 -5.80
C LEU A 20 4.88 -5.90 -4.42
N ALA A 21 5.68 -4.84 -4.28
CA ALA A 21 5.80 -4.13 -3.01
C ALA A 21 4.47 -3.49 -2.58
N GLY A 22 3.75 -2.86 -3.51
CA GLY A 22 2.41 -2.35 -3.23
C GLY A 22 1.39 -3.46 -2.96
N TYR A 23 1.47 -4.58 -3.67
CA TYR A 23 0.64 -5.75 -3.39
C TYR A 23 0.88 -6.29 -1.97
N LEU A 24 2.13 -6.34 -1.50
CA LEU A 24 2.46 -6.76 -0.13
C LEU A 24 1.82 -5.85 0.92
N VAL A 25 1.77 -4.54 0.68
CA VAL A 25 1.06 -3.59 1.58
C VAL A 25 -0.41 -3.99 1.71
N TYR A 26 -1.10 -4.20 0.59
CA TYR A 26 -2.51 -4.58 0.59
C TYR A 26 -2.76 -5.97 1.18
N ALA A 27 -1.91 -6.94 0.86
CA ALA A 27 -1.98 -8.28 1.44
C ALA A 27 -1.85 -8.23 2.97
N ALA A 28 -0.91 -7.44 3.50
CA ALA A 28 -0.73 -7.28 4.94
C ALA A 28 -1.91 -6.56 5.62
N LEU A 29 -2.49 -5.55 4.96
CA LEU A 29 -3.68 -4.85 5.44
C LEU A 29 -4.90 -5.78 5.50
N PHE A 30 -5.14 -6.57 4.45
CA PHE A 30 -6.26 -7.52 4.43
C PHE A 30 -6.05 -8.70 5.39
N ALA A 31 -4.81 -9.17 5.55
CA ALA A 31 -4.48 -10.15 6.60
C ALA A 31 -4.79 -9.59 7.99
N GLY A 32 -4.43 -8.33 8.26
CA GLY A 32 -4.77 -7.65 9.51
C GLY A 32 -6.27 -7.46 9.70
N LEU A 33 -6.99 -7.11 8.63
CA LEU A 33 -8.44 -6.95 8.65
C LEU A 33 -9.15 -8.26 9.02
N GLY A 34 -8.76 -9.37 8.39
CA GLY A 34 -9.28 -10.69 8.72
C GLY A 34 -8.95 -11.11 10.17
N ALA A 35 -7.82 -10.64 10.71
CA ALA A 35 -7.45 -10.87 12.09
C ALA A 35 -8.34 -10.13 13.08
N ILE A 36 -8.79 -8.91 12.74
CA ILE A 36 -9.47 -8.00 13.67
C ILE A 36 -10.98 -7.96 13.56
N ALA A 37 -11.52 -8.20 12.37
CA ALA A 37 -12.93 -7.98 12.10
C ALA A 37 -13.81 -8.95 12.94
N PRO A 38 -14.79 -8.43 13.69
CA PRO A 38 -15.67 -9.28 14.51
C PRO A 38 -16.72 -10.01 13.67
N ASN A 39 -17.07 -9.50 12.49
CA ASN A 39 -17.99 -10.12 11.54
C ASN A 39 -17.70 -9.64 10.11
N LEU A 40 -18.27 -10.34 9.12
CA LEU A 40 -18.06 -10.05 7.70
C LEU A 40 -18.59 -8.67 7.27
N LYS A 41 -19.65 -8.17 7.93
CA LYS A 41 -20.25 -6.86 7.59
C LYS A 41 -19.29 -5.73 7.94
N GLU A 42 -18.71 -5.74 9.13
CA GLU A 42 -17.70 -4.77 9.56
C GLU A 42 -16.40 -4.91 8.77
N ALA A 43 -15.97 -6.14 8.46
CA ALA A 43 -14.83 -6.37 7.58
C ALA A 43 -15.03 -5.68 6.22
N SER A 44 -16.21 -5.86 5.62
CA SER A 44 -16.54 -5.27 4.31
C SER A 44 -16.54 -3.74 4.34
N GLN A 45 -17.01 -3.13 5.42
CA GLN A 45 -16.98 -1.67 5.59
C GLN A 45 -15.54 -1.14 5.66
N VAL A 46 -14.68 -1.76 6.46
CA VAL A 46 -13.27 -1.33 6.56
C VAL A 46 -12.52 -1.62 5.26
N GLN A 47 -12.77 -2.75 4.60
CA GLN A 47 -12.20 -3.08 3.30
C GLN A 47 -12.47 -1.99 2.27
N PHE A 48 -13.69 -1.46 2.23
CA PHE A 48 -14.03 -0.35 1.34
C PHE A 48 -13.09 0.86 1.57
N PHE A 49 -12.90 1.28 2.83
CA PHE A 49 -12.00 2.38 3.15
C PHE A 49 -10.52 2.07 2.81
N VAL A 50 -10.07 0.83 3.01
CA VAL A 50 -8.71 0.39 2.64
C VAL A 50 -8.50 0.44 1.12
N MET A 51 -9.54 0.18 0.34
CA MET A 51 -9.46 0.21 -1.12
C MET A 51 -9.57 1.62 -1.70
N LEU A 52 -10.17 2.60 -1.01
CA LEU A 52 -10.33 3.97 -1.53
C LEU A 52 -9.05 4.59 -2.14
N PRO A 53 -7.87 4.48 -1.52
CA PRO A 53 -6.64 5.00 -2.11
C PRO A 53 -6.32 4.40 -3.48
N ILE A 54 -6.50 3.09 -3.68
CA ILE A 54 -6.18 2.42 -4.95
C ILE A 54 -7.11 2.84 -6.09
N LEU A 55 -8.29 3.39 -5.76
CA LEU A 55 -9.24 3.92 -6.73
C LEU A 55 -8.85 5.33 -7.20
N LEU A 56 -8.09 6.10 -6.42
CA LEU A 56 -7.71 7.47 -6.78
C LEU A 56 -7.00 7.57 -8.13
N PRO A 57 -6.03 6.71 -8.48
CA PRO A 57 -5.40 6.76 -9.80
C PRO A 57 -6.35 6.36 -10.93
N THR A 58 -7.33 5.48 -10.66
CA THR A 58 -8.35 5.10 -11.66
C THR A 58 -9.30 6.25 -11.98
N TRP A 59 -9.76 7.00 -10.97
CA TRP A 59 -10.58 8.20 -11.18
C TRP A 59 -9.78 9.36 -11.79
N SER A 60 -8.48 9.39 -11.52
CA SER A 60 -7.57 10.40 -12.04
C SER A 60 -6.94 10.02 -13.39
N LEU A 61 -7.43 8.99 -14.08
CA LEU A 61 -6.80 8.44 -15.28
C LEU A 61 -6.60 9.49 -16.38
N SER A 62 -7.56 10.41 -16.54
CA SER A 62 -7.44 11.54 -17.48
C SER A 62 -6.20 12.41 -17.21
N ILE A 63 -5.81 12.59 -15.94
CA ILE A 63 -4.61 13.36 -15.59
C ILE A 63 -3.34 12.59 -16.00
N PHE A 64 -3.32 11.27 -15.81
CA PHE A 64 -2.20 10.45 -16.25
C PHE A 64 -2.02 10.48 -17.77
N ILE A 65 -3.13 10.43 -18.53
CA ILE A 65 -3.10 10.44 -20.00
C ILE A 65 -2.65 11.81 -20.53
N ASN A 66 -3.23 12.91 -20.01
CA ASN A 66 -2.97 14.25 -20.55
C ASN A 66 -1.71 14.91 -19.97
N ALA A 67 -1.37 14.62 -18.70
CA ALA A 67 -0.27 15.25 -17.98
C ALA A 67 0.45 14.25 -17.04
N PRO A 68 1.13 13.22 -17.58
CA PRO A 68 1.77 12.15 -16.80
C PRO A 68 2.91 12.63 -15.88
N ASN A 69 3.46 13.82 -16.12
CA ASN A 69 4.51 14.45 -15.32
C ASN A 69 3.98 15.55 -14.38
N SER A 70 2.66 15.70 -14.28
CA SER A 70 2.06 16.66 -13.35
C SER A 70 2.38 16.31 -11.89
N PRO A 71 2.44 17.30 -10.98
CA PRO A 71 2.72 17.05 -9.57
C PRO A 71 1.76 16.04 -8.92
N ILE A 72 0.49 16.02 -9.34
CA ILE A 72 -0.51 15.10 -8.80
C ILE A 72 -0.27 13.66 -9.29
N ALA A 73 0.11 13.46 -10.56
CA ALA A 73 0.46 12.15 -11.09
C ALA A 73 1.71 11.59 -10.40
N VAL A 74 2.70 12.46 -10.16
CA VAL A 74 3.92 12.11 -9.39
C VAL A 74 3.55 11.72 -7.95
N ALA A 75 2.77 12.54 -7.25
CA ALA A 75 2.39 12.28 -5.86
C ALA A 75 1.64 10.93 -5.70
N LEU A 76 0.63 10.68 -6.54
CA LEU A 76 -0.11 9.42 -6.55
C LEU A 76 0.77 8.21 -6.87
N SER A 77 1.91 8.40 -7.54
CA SER A 77 2.81 7.31 -7.87
C SER A 77 3.83 7.01 -6.78
N LEU A 78 4.09 7.96 -5.88
CA LEU A 78 5.00 7.81 -4.76
C LEU A 78 4.31 7.32 -3.48
N ILE A 79 3.02 7.64 -3.29
CA ILE A 79 2.26 7.20 -2.12
C ILE A 79 2.07 5.67 -2.14
N PRO A 80 2.52 4.92 -1.12
CA PRO A 80 2.53 3.45 -1.12
C PRO A 80 1.18 2.78 -1.43
N LEU A 81 0.07 3.35 -0.97
CA LEU A 81 -1.27 2.80 -1.18
C LEU A 81 -1.81 3.04 -2.60
N THR A 82 -1.31 4.05 -3.31
CA THR A 82 -1.76 4.40 -4.66
C THR A 82 -0.74 3.98 -5.74
N SER A 83 0.53 3.92 -5.36
CA SER A 83 1.68 3.54 -6.18
C SER A 83 1.52 2.22 -6.96
N PRO A 84 1.02 1.10 -6.39
CA PRO A 84 0.89 -0.15 -7.13
C PRO A 84 0.06 -0.05 -8.41
N LEU A 85 -0.84 0.93 -8.50
CA LEU A 85 -1.65 1.18 -9.69
C LEU A 85 -1.16 2.41 -10.47
N ALA A 86 -0.83 3.51 -9.78
CA ALA A 86 -0.41 4.77 -10.43
C ALA A 86 0.96 4.67 -11.14
N MET A 87 1.93 4.00 -10.53
CA MET A 87 3.30 3.97 -11.06
C MET A 87 3.42 3.15 -12.35
N PRO A 88 2.81 1.95 -12.47
CA PRO A 88 2.76 1.23 -13.75
C PRO A 88 2.07 2.02 -14.86
N ILE A 89 0.98 2.75 -14.55
CA ILE A 89 0.31 3.62 -15.52
C ILE A 89 1.27 4.70 -16.03
N ARG A 90 2.01 5.39 -15.14
CA ARG A 90 2.99 6.40 -15.57
C ARG A 90 4.13 5.79 -16.39
N LEU A 91 4.67 4.65 -15.98
CA LEU A 91 5.75 3.98 -16.70
C LEU A 91 5.34 3.51 -18.11
N ALA A 92 4.04 3.22 -18.31
CA ALA A 92 3.50 2.90 -19.62
C ALA A 92 3.31 4.15 -20.52
N LEU A 93 3.06 5.32 -19.93
CA LEU A 93 2.74 6.55 -20.66
C LEU A 93 3.95 7.49 -20.86
N THR A 94 4.93 7.45 -19.96
CA THR A 94 6.08 8.36 -19.99
C THR A 94 7.34 7.72 -19.41
N ALA A 95 8.50 8.27 -19.79
CA ALA A 95 9.77 7.89 -19.19
C ALA A 95 9.89 8.53 -17.80
N VAL A 96 9.66 7.73 -16.76
CA VAL A 96 9.77 8.19 -15.37
C VAL A 96 11.24 8.13 -14.91
N PRO A 97 11.77 9.19 -14.28
CA PRO A 97 13.13 9.18 -13.73
C PRO A 97 13.33 8.01 -12.74
N LEU A 98 14.46 7.32 -12.85
CA LEU A 98 14.76 6.12 -12.04
C LEU A 98 14.64 6.37 -10.53
N TRP A 99 15.03 7.55 -10.06
CA TRP A 99 14.94 7.90 -8.64
C TRP A 99 13.48 7.92 -8.14
N GLN A 100 12.50 8.32 -8.96
CA GLN A 100 11.08 8.30 -8.56
C GLN A 100 10.60 6.86 -8.39
N SER A 101 11.00 5.97 -9.30
CA SER A 101 10.64 4.55 -9.24
C SER A 101 11.28 3.82 -8.08
N LEU A 102 12.54 4.13 -7.77
CA LEU A 102 13.26 3.57 -6.62
C LEU A 102 12.71 4.12 -5.31
N LEU A 103 12.35 5.41 -5.27
CA LEU A 103 11.71 6.03 -4.12
C LEU A 103 10.34 5.39 -3.84
N ALA A 104 9.49 5.26 -4.85
CA ALA A 104 8.20 4.58 -4.74
C ALA A 104 8.36 3.15 -4.22
N LEU A 105 9.32 2.39 -4.77
CA LEU A 105 9.62 1.02 -4.34
C LEU A 105 10.03 0.97 -2.87
N THR A 106 10.95 1.84 -2.47
CA THR A 106 11.47 1.91 -1.10
C THR A 106 10.34 2.27 -0.12
N LEU A 107 9.51 3.26 -0.45
CA LEU A 107 8.36 3.66 0.36
C LEU A 107 7.33 2.53 0.49
N ALA A 108 7.04 1.83 -0.62
CA ALA A 108 6.13 0.69 -0.62
C ALA A 108 6.66 -0.47 0.25
N LEU A 109 7.95 -0.81 0.14
CA LEU A 109 8.59 -1.84 0.96
C LEU A 109 8.58 -1.47 2.45
N LEU A 110 8.97 -0.24 2.80
CA LEU A 110 8.95 0.24 4.19
C LEU A 110 7.53 0.21 4.76
N THR A 111 6.54 0.63 3.97
CA THR A 111 5.14 0.59 4.37
C THR A 111 4.67 -0.85 4.54
N GLY A 112 5.03 -1.75 3.63
CA GLY A 112 4.66 -3.16 3.69
C GLY A 112 5.24 -3.87 4.90
N VAL A 113 6.53 -3.66 5.19
CA VAL A 113 7.15 -4.17 6.43
C VAL A 113 6.44 -3.57 7.65
N GLY A 114 6.17 -2.26 7.64
CA GLY A 114 5.41 -1.59 8.69
C GLY A 114 4.04 -2.22 8.94
N THR A 115 3.23 -2.43 7.91
CA THR A 115 1.91 -3.06 8.03
C THR A 115 2.00 -4.52 8.46
N ILE A 116 2.98 -5.30 7.98
CA ILE A 116 3.19 -6.69 8.44
C ILE A 116 3.51 -6.72 9.94
N LEU A 117 4.39 -5.82 10.41
CA LEU A 117 4.76 -5.74 11.82
C LEU A 117 3.55 -5.32 12.68
N LEU A 118 2.76 -4.36 12.22
CA LEU A 118 1.51 -3.94 12.88
C LEU A 118 0.51 -5.10 12.96
N THR A 119 0.26 -5.78 11.84
CA THR A 119 -0.62 -6.94 11.76
C THR A 119 -0.15 -8.05 12.71
N THR A 120 1.15 -8.35 12.73
CA THR A 120 1.73 -9.37 13.63
C THR A 120 1.58 -8.99 15.10
N ARG A 121 1.76 -7.72 15.47
CA ARG A 121 1.53 -7.23 16.84
C ARG A 121 0.09 -7.39 17.26
N ILE A 122 -0.86 -7.10 16.37
CA ILE A 122 -2.28 -7.31 16.59
C ILE A 122 -2.59 -8.79 16.83
N PHE A 123 -2.04 -9.69 16.01
CA PHE A 123 -2.17 -11.15 16.20
C PHE A 123 -1.58 -11.65 17.53
N ARG A 124 -0.38 -11.16 17.90
CA ARG A 124 0.25 -11.49 19.20
C ARG A 124 -0.58 -10.98 20.39
N GLY A 125 -1.15 -9.79 20.27
CA GLY A 125 -2.08 -9.24 21.27
C GLY A 125 -3.35 -10.10 21.43
N ARG A 126 -3.89 -10.64 20.34
CA ARG A 126 -5.07 -11.53 20.40
C ARG A 126 -4.75 -12.92 20.96
N THR A 127 -3.56 -13.45 20.69
CA THR A 127 -3.13 -14.77 21.20
C THR A 127 -2.75 -14.76 22.68
N LEU A 128 -2.17 -13.67 23.20
CA LEU A 128 -1.92 -13.49 24.65
C LEU A 128 -3.21 -13.27 25.47
N LEU A 129 -4.33 -12.97 24.81
CA LEU A 129 -5.66 -12.85 25.41
C LEU A 129 -6.57 -14.04 25.12
N SER A 130 -6.02 -15.24 24.99
CA SER A 130 -6.84 -16.45 25.07
C SER A 130 -7.37 -16.63 26.51
N GLY A 131 -8.23 -15.69 26.96
CA GLY A 131 -8.81 -15.63 28.30
C GLY A 131 -9.63 -14.38 28.66
N GLN A 132 -9.22 -13.14 28.33
CA GLN A 132 -9.94 -11.90 28.75
C GLN A 132 -9.74 -10.75 27.75
N SER A 133 -10.74 -9.89 27.56
CA SER A 133 -10.75 -8.79 26.59
C SER A 133 -9.76 -7.66 26.90
N LEU A 134 -8.88 -7.28 25.95
CA LEU A 134 -8.06 -6.05 26.07
C LEU A 134 -8.97 -4.85 25.96
N THR A 135 -9.29 -4.28 27.11
CA THR A 135 -9.94 -2.98 27.20
C THR A 135 -8.87 -1.89 27.11
N PHE A 136 -9.18 -0.77 26.45
CA PHE A 136 -8.27 0.38 26.26
C PHE A 136 -7.62 0.87 27.58
N ARG A 137 -8.29 0.65 28.72
CA ARG A 137 -7.78 0.95 30.07
C ARG A 137 -6.53 0.15 30.46
N THR A 138 -6.42 -1.12 30.08
CA THR A 138 -5.29 -1.97 30.47
C THR A 138 -4.01 -1.61 29.71
N ALA A 139 -4.14 -1.21 28.44
CA ALA A 139 -3.02 -0.73 27.64
C ALA A 139 -2.44 0.60 28.16
N TRP A 140 -3.30 1.50 28.67
CA TRP A 140 -2.86 2.78 29.24
C TRP A 140 -2.19 2.65 30.61
N GLN A 141 -2.63 1.70 31.44
CA GLN A 141 -2.03 1.45 32.76
C GLN A 141 -0.65 0.79 32.66
N ALA A 142 -0.42 -0.07 31.67
CA ALA A 142 0.89 -0.68 31.44
C ALA A 142 1.99 0.32 31.02
N ILE A 143 1.62 1.45 30.42
CA ILE A 143 2.56 2.50 30.01
C ILE A 143 2.90 3.46 31.16
N ARG A 144 2.04 3.56 32.17
CA ARG A 144 2.24 4.45 33.34
C ARG A 144 2.82 3.74 34.57
N GLY A 145 2.96 2.42 34.52
CA GLY A 145 3.50 1.60 35.61
C GLY A 145 4.87 1.03 35.30
N ASN A 146 5.86 1.89 35.04
CA ASN A 146 7.27 1.67 35.37
C ASN A 146 7.99 3.02 35.45
#